data_AF-A0A0D2Y8V2-F1
#
_entry.id   AF-A0A0D2Y8V2-F1
#
_cell.length_a   1.000
_cell.length_b   1.000
_cell.length_c   1.000
_cell.angle_alpha   90.00
_cell.angle_beta   90.00
_cell.angle_gamma   90.00
#
_symmetry.space_group_name_H-M   'P 1'
#
loop_
_entity.id
_entity.type
_entity.pdbx_description
1 polymer ?
#
loop_
_entity_poly.entity_id
_entity_poly.type
_entity_poly.pdbx_seq_one_letter_code
_entity_poly.pdbx_strand_id
1 'polypeptide(L)'
;MGIKQLFSIIKEEAPDSIKEGEIKNQFGRKVAIDASMSIYSFLIAVRSEGQQLMNESGETTSHLMGMFYRTLRMVDNGIKPLYVFDGAPPKLKSGELAKRFQRKQEATEGLEEAKETGTAEDIEKFSRRTVRVTREHNAECQRLLKLMGIPYIIAPTEAEAQCAVLAQAGKVYAAASEDMDTLCFNAPILLRHLTFSEQRKEPIQEIHLEEGPRGPLTWRGSSLWIFVSCSAAITLTQFPRSAPALP
;
A
#
# COMPACT_ATOMS: atom_id res chain seq x y z
N MET A 1 8.23 2.67 -0.96
CA MET A 1 8.40 1.97 0.32
C MET A 1 8.63 0.50 -0.01
N GLY A 2 9.17 -0.28 0.92
CA GLY A 2 9.49 -1.69 0.69
C GLY A 2 10.94 -2.01 0.35
N ILE A 3 11.19 -3.31 0.14
CA ILE A 3 12.47 -3.85 -0.31
C ILE A 3 12.82 -3.27 -1.69
N LYS A 4 13.95 -2.55 -1.74
CA LYS A 4 14.48 -1.97 -2.97
C LYS A 4 14.86 -3.08 -3.95
N GLN A 5 14.53 -2.87 -5.23
CA GLN A 5 14.88 -3.75 -6.35
C GLN A 5 14.25 -5.15 -6.34
N LEU A 6 13.44 -5.52 -5.35
CA LEU A 6 12.82 -6.85 -5.31
C LEU A 6 12.00 -7.15 -6.57
N PHE A 7 11.22 -6.18 -7.05
CA PHE A 7 10.47 -6.35 -8.29
C PHE A 7 11.37 -6.61 -9.51
N SER A 8 12.49 -5.89 -9.63
CA SER A 8 13.46 -6.10 -10.71
C SER A 8 14.05 -7.50 -10.65
N ILE A 9 14.43 -7.96 -9.45
CA ILE A 9 14.97 -9.31 -9.23
C ILE A 9 13.93 -10.37 -9.60
N ILE A 10 12.68 -10.24 -9.17
CA ILE A 10 11.61 -11.19 -9.52
C ILE A 10 11.40 -11.23 -11.03
N LYS A 11 11.44 -10.07 -11.69
CA LYS A 11 11.27 -9.97 -13.15
C LYS A 11 12.40 -10.67 -13.91
N GLU A 12 13.63 -10.62 -13.40
CA GLU A 12 14.79 -11.26 -14.01
C GLU A 12 14.86 -12.77 -13.71
N GLU A 13 14.67 -13.15 -12.45
CA GLU A 13 14.91 -14.52 -11.97
C GLU A 13 13.66 -15.42 -11.99
N ALA A 14 12.47 -14.83 -12.01
CA ALA A 14 11.21 -15.57 -12.05
C ALA A 14 10.08 -14.82 -12.77
N PRO A 15 10.26 -14.53 -14.08
CA PRO A 15 9.27 -13.81 -14.87
C PRO A 15 7.90 -14.50 -14.89
N ASP A 16 7.86 -15.83 -14.84
CA ASP A 16 6.62 -16.63 -14.85
C ASP A 16 5.72 -16.36 -13.63
N SER A 17 6.30 -15.84 -12.54
CA SER A 17 5.55 -15.46 -11.34
C SER A 17 4.77 -14.15 -11.48
N ILE A 18 5.03 -13.37 -12.53
CA ILE A 18 4.38 -12.09 -12.79
C ILE A 18 3.40 -12.26 -13.93
N LYS A 19 2.12 -11.98 -13.67
CA LYS A 19 1.07 -11.93 -14.68
C LYS A 19 0.54 -10.52 -14.79
N GLU A 20 0.37 -10.04 -16.02
CA GLU A 20 -0.21 -8.73 -16.28
C GLU A 20 -1.58 -8.89 -16.93
N GLY A 21 -2.54 -8.05 -16.53
CA GLY A 21 -3.90 -8.16 -17.04
C GLY A 21 -4.76 -6.94 -16.80
N GLU A 22 -5.97 -7.00 -17.34
CA GLU A 22 -6.98 -5.98 -17.13
C GLU A 22 -7.65 -6.12 -15.76
N ILE A 23 -8.21 -5.02 -15.25
CA ILE A 23 -8.99 -5.04 -14.01
C ILE A 23 -10.19 -5.99 -14.07
N LYS A 24 -10.74 -6.22 -15.26
CA LYS A 24 -11.85 -7.15 -15.50
C LYS A 24 -11.49 -8.60 -15.17
N ASN A 25 -10.20 -8.97 -15.23
CA ASN A 25 -9.75 -10.31 -14.86
C ASN A 25 -9.93 -10.59 -13.36
N GLN A 26 -10.18 -9.55 -12.56
CA GLN A 26 -10.43 -9.64 -11.12
C GLN A 26 -11.92 -9.74 -10.75
N PHE A 27 -12.82 -9.88 -11.74
CA PHE A 27 -14.26 -9.93 -11.50
C PHE A 27 -14.65 -11.02 -10.49
N GLY A 28 -15.47 -10.66 -9.51
CA GLY A 28 -15.97 -11.56 -8.46
C GLY A 28 -14.96 -11.85 -7.35
N ARG A 29 -13.70 -11.42 -7.48
CA ARG A 29 -12.64 -11.69 -6.50
C ARG A 29 -12.78 -10.78 -5.28
N LYS A 30 -12.53 -11.35 -4.10
CA LYS A 30 -12.39 -10.61 -2.84
C LYS A 30 -10.94 -10.21 -2.67
N VAL A 31 -10.64 -8.94 -2.38
CA VAL A 31 -9.26 -8.45 -2.30
C VAL A 31 -9.06 -7.65 -1.02
N ALA A 32 -8.02 -7.97 -0.25
CA ALA A 32 -7.62 -7.17 0.91
C ALA A 32 -6.71 -6.03 0.45
N ILE A 33 -7.05 -4.79 0.75
CA ILE A 33 -6.36 -3.59 0.26
C ILE A 33 -5.69 -2.89 1.43
N ASP A 34 -4.40 -2.62 1.28
CA ASP A 34 -3.66 -1.76 2.18
C ASP A 34 -4.17 -0.31 2.10
N ALA A 35 -4.92 0.11 3.13
CA ALA A 35 -5.51 1.44 3.18
C ALA A 35 -4.46 2.53 3.40
N SER A 36 -3.43 2.25 4.20
CA SER A 36 -2.39 3.23 4.53
C SER A 36 -1.59 3.63 3.30
N MET A 37 -1.18 2.64 2.49
CA MET A 37 -0.51 2.92 1.21
C MET A 37 -1.43 3.61 0.21
N SER A 38 -2.70 3.20 0.17
CA SER A 38 -3.70 3.84 -0.70
C SER A 38 -3.88 5.32 -0.37
N ILE A 39 -4.12 5.66 0.90
CA ILE A 39 -4.31 7.05 1.35
C ILE A 39 -3.07 7.89 1.06
N TYR A 40 -1.88 7.37 1.32
CA TYR A 40 -0.63 8.05 0.99
C TYR A 40 -0.52 8.35 -0.51
N SER A 41 -0.85 7.36 -1.36
CA SER A 41 -0.84 7.54 -2.81
C SER A 41 -1.85 8.59 -3.28
N PHE A 42 -3.03 8.66 -2.64
CA PHE A 42 -4.07 9.63 -3.00
C PHE A 42 -3.67 11.05 -2.64
N LEU A 43 -3.09 11.26 -1.47
CA LEU A 43 -2.61 12.59 -1.05
C LEU A 43 -1.48 13.14 -1.94
N ILE A 44 -0.74 12.26 -2.62
CA ILE A 44 0.30 12.64 -3.57
C ILE A 44 -0.26 12.84 -4.97
N ALA A 45 -1.10 11.92 -5.44
CA ALA A 45 -1.55 11.88 -6.82
C ALA A 45 -2.78 12.75 -7.11
N VAL A 46 -3.67 12.94 -6.14
CA VAL A 46 -4.90 13.72 -6.31
C VAL A 46 -4.61 15.17 -5.94
N ARG A 47 -4.24 15.96 -6.96
CA ARG A 47 -3.88 17.37 -6.85
C ARG A 47 -4.49 18.16 -8.00
N SER A 48 -4.81 19.44 -7.75
CA SER A 48 -5.19 20.41 -8.78
C SER A 48 -4.14 21.51 -8.78
N GLU A 49 -3.61 21.85 -9.96
CA GLU A 49 -2.57 22.89 -10.11
C GLU A 49 -1.37 22.71 -9.17
N GLY A 50 -0.96 21.45 -8.94
CA GLY A 50 0.17 21.10 -8.06
C GLY A 50 -0.14 21.13 -6.56
N GLN A 51 -1.32 21.61 -6.15
CA GLN A 51 -1.77 21.67 -4.76
C GLN A 51 -2.75 20.54 -4.42
N GLN A 52 -2.79 20.15 -3.14
CA GLN A 52 -3.77 19.20 -2.64
C GLN A 52 -5.17 19.80 -2.70
N LEU A 53 -6.18 18.96 -2.94
CA LEU A 53 -7.56 19.42 -2.90
C LEU A 53 -7.94 19.74 -1.46
N MET A 54 -8.57 20.88 -1.26
CA MET A 54 -9.02 21.37 0.04
C MET A 54 -10.46 21.84 -0.03
N ASN A 55 -11.15 21.81 1.11
CA ASN A 55 -12.45 22.47 1.25
C ASN A 55 -12.27 23.97 1.58
N GLU A 56 -13.39 24.69 1.73
CA GLU A 56 -13.40 26.12 2.08
C GLU A 56 -12.73 26.43 3.43
N SER A 57 -12.67 25.43 4.33
CA SER A 57 -12.01 25.52 5.63
C SER A 57 -10.50 25.24 5.57
N GLY A 58 -9.96 24.88 4.40
CA GLY A 58 -8.55 24.50 4.22
C GLY A 58 -8.21 23.06 4.62
N GLU A 59 -9.21 22.21 4.87
CA GLU A 59 -9.01 20.80 5.19
C GLU A 59 -8.79 20.00 3.90
N THR A 60 -7.82 19.08 3.90
CA THR A 60 -7.51 18.27 2.72
C THR A 60 -8.64 17.30 2.39
N THR A 61 -8.99 17.15 1.11
CA THR A 61 -10.06 16.24 0.64
C THR A 61 -9.57 15.21 -0.38
N SER A 62 -8.29 15.28 -0.76
CA SER A 62 -7.65 14.38 -1.73
C SER A 62 -7.78 12.89 -1.38
N HIS A 63 -7.66 12.52 -0.09
CA HIS A 63 -7.81 11.13 0.36
C HIS A 63 -9.25 10.62 0.20
N LEU A 64 -10.25 11.47 0.45
CA LEU A 64 -11.66 11.11 0.29
C LEU A 64 -12.01 10.88 -1.18
N MET A 65 -11.62 11.80 -2.06
CA MET A 65 -11.85 11.66 -3.49
C MET A 65 -11.13 10.43 -4.05
N GLY A 66 -9.86 10.24 -3.68
CA GLY A 66 -9.09 9.06 -4.08
C GLY A 66 -9.76 7.76 -3.61
N MET A 67 -10.13 7.68 -2.33
CA MET A 67 -10.79 6.50 -1.77
C MET A 67 -12.12 6.22 -2.47
N PHE A 68 -12.96 7.25 -2.63
CA PHE A 68 -14.28 7.12 -3.24
C PHE A 68 -14.21 6.59 -4.68
N TYR A 69 -13.51 7.29 -5.57
CA TYR A 69 -13.48 6.92 -6.99
C TYR A 69 -12.72 5.62 -7.25
N ARG A 70 -11.68 5.31 -6.48
CA ARG A 70 -10.97 4.03 -6.62
C ARG A 70 -11.81 2.87 -6.16
N THR A 71 -12.53 3.05 -5.05
CA THR A 71 -13.44 2.02 -4.55
C THR A 71 -14.58 1.76 -5.54
N LEU A 72 -15.18 2.82 -6.10
CA LEU A 72 -16.19 2.68 -7.15
C LEU A 72 -15.65 1.90 -8.36
N ARG A 73 -14.49 2.27 -8.90
CA ARG A 73 -13.86 1.56 -10.02
C ARG A 73 -13.71 0.06 -9.73
N MET A 74 -13.30 -0.31 -8.52
CA MET A 74 -13.15 -1.72 -8.14
C MET A 74 -14.50 -2.43 -8.09
N VAL A 75 -15.48 -1.83 -7.43
CA VAL A 75 -16.83 -2.39 -7.29
C VAL A 75 -17.53 -2.52 -8.65
N ASP A 76 -17.40 -1.53 -9.53
CA ASP A 76 -17.96 -1.54 -10.89
C ASP A 76 -17.36 -2.67 -11.75
N ASN A 77 -16.10 -3.03 -11.50
CA ASN A 77 -15.45 -4.19 -12.14
C ASN A 77 -15.71 -5.52 -11.38
N GLY A 78 -16.67 -5.54 -10.46
CA GLY A 78 -17.09 -6.72 -9.70
C GLY A 78 -16.11 -7.18 -8.63
N ILE A 79 -15.11 -6.37 -8.29
CA ILE A 79 -14.16 -6.66 -7.21
C ILE A 79 -14.85 -6.34 -5.88
N LYS A 80 -14.63 -7.18 -4.87
CA LYS A 80 -15.15 -7.00 -3.51
C LYS A 80 -14.01 -6.55 -2.59
N PRO A 81 -13.78 -5.24 -2.43
CA PRO A 81 -12.67 -4.73 -1.64
C PRO A 81 -12.92 -4.89 -0.13
N LEU A 82 -11.87 -5.22 0.60
CA LEU A 82 -11.78 -5.15 2.06
C LEU A 82 -10.59 -4.28 2.41
N TYR A 83 -10.82 -3.09 2.98
CA TYR A 83 -9.72 -2.21 3.37
C TYR A 83 -9.13 -2.61 4.72
N VAL A 84 -7.80 -2.58 4.82
CA VAL A 84 -7.06 -2.89 6.03
C VAL A 84 -6.25 -1.66 6.43
N PHE A 85 -6.54 -1.12 7.61
CA PHE A 85 -5.84 0.04 8.17
C PHE A 85 -4.74 -0.41 9.13
N ASP A 86 -3.64 0.34 9.19
CA ASP A 86 -2.59 0.11 10.18
C ASP A 86 -3.08 0.29 11.62
N GLY A 87 -2.52 -0.52 12.50
CA GLY A 87 -2.66 -0.42 13.94
C GLY A 87 -1.46 0.28 14.59
N ALA A 88 -1.03 -0.24 15.73
CA ALA A 88 0.12 0.31 16.43
C ALA A 88 1.43 -0.13 15.75
N PRO A 89 2.35 0.79 15.42
CA PRO A 89 3.59 0.42 14.77
C PRO A 89 4.44 -0.49 15.68
N PRO A 90 5.09 -1.53 15.13
CA PRO A 90 5.93 -2.42 15.93
C PRO A 90 7.17 -1.69 16.46
N LYS A 91 7.60 -2.02 17.69
CA LYS A 91 8.73 -1.36 18.38
C LYS A 91 10.04 -1.36 17.58
N LEU A 92 10.22 -2.39 16.74
CA LEU A 92 11.41 -2.61 15.91
C LEU A 92 11.48 -1.67 14.70
N LYS A 93 10.36 -1.08 14.28
CA LYS A 93 10.31 -0.11 13.17
C LYS A 93 10.72 1.30 13.61
N SER A 94 11.07 1.50 14.89
CA SER A 94 11.46 2.80 15.45
C SER A 94 12.64 3.44 14.71
N GLY A 95 13.65 2.67 14.30
CA GLY A 95 14.79 3.18 13.53
C GLY A 95 14.41 3.65 12.12
N GLU A 96 13.57 2.90 11.41
CA GLU A 96 13.08 3.30 10.07
C GLU A 96 12.09 4.46 10.17
N LEU A 97 11.25 4.50 11.20
CA LEU A 97 10.37 5.63 11.50
C LEU A 97 11.16 6.91 11.79
N ALA A 98 12.26 6.82 12.54
CA ALA A 98 13.16 7.94 12.80
C ALA A 98 13.83 8.45 11.51
N LYS A 99 14.33 7.55 10.66
CA LYS A 99 14.88 7.92 9.34
C LYS A 99 13.83 8.58 8.44
N ARG A 100 12.59 8.08 8.46
CA ARG A 100 11.47 8.70 7.72
C ARG A 100 11.12 10.07 8.28
N PHE A 101 11.18 10.25 9.59
CA PHE A 101 10.97 11.55 10.22
C PHE A 101 12.07 12.54 9.83
N GLN A 102 13.33 12.14 9.89
CA GLN A 102 14.47 12.98 9.51
C GLN A 102 14.42 13.41 8.04
N ARG A 103 14.18 12.48 7.11
CA ARG A 103 14.00 12.81 5.69
C ARG A 103 12.83 13.76 5.44
N LYS A 104 11.79 13.73 6.28
CA LYS A 104 10.66 14.65 6.18
C LYS A 104 11.02 16.03 6.69
N GLN A 105 11.79 16.11 7.77
CA GLN A 105 12.29 17.37 8.30
C GLN A 105 13.17 18.06 7.24
N GLU A 106 14.14 17.34 6.68
CA GLU A 106 14.99 17.81 5.58
C GLU A 106 14.15 18.23 4.35
N ALA A 107 13.10 17.48 4.01
CA ALA A 107 12.21 17.83 2.90
C ALA A 107 11.31 19.04 3.19
N THR A 108 11.03 19.33 4.47
CA THR A 108 10.24 20.49 4.89
C THR A 108 11.10 21.74 4.84
N GLU A 109 12.32 21.66 5.36
CA GLU A 109 13.33 22.73 5.27
C GLU A 109 13.65 23.04 3.79
N GLY A 110 13.87 22.01 2.97
CA GLY A 110 14.07 22.19 1.52
C GLY A 110 12.84 22.72 0.77
N LEU A 111 11.61 22.50 1.29
CA LEU A 111 10.41 23.11 0.72
C LEU A 111 10.33 24.61 1.05
N GLU A 112 10.71 25.00 2.27
CA GLU A 112 10.77 26.42 2.66
C GLU A 112 11.80 27.18 1.83
N GLU A 113 13.01 26.63 1.68
CA GLU A 113 14.05 27.20 0.82
C GLU A 113 13.61 27.28 -0.65
N ALA A 114 12.96 26.22 -1.17
CA ALA A 114 12.47 26.19 -2.54
C ALA A 114 11.31 27.17 -2.79
N LYS A 115 10.51 27.51 -1.77
CA LYS A 115 9.48 28.55 -1.90
C LYS A 115 10.07 29.95 -2.04
N GLU A 116 11.26 30.18 -1.47
CA GLU A 116 11.95 31.47 -1.54
C GLU A 116 12.82 31.61 -2.79
N THR A 117 13.49 30.53 -3.22
CA THR A 117 14.56 30.60 -4.24
C THR A 117 14.44 29.55 -5.35
N GLY A 118 13.52 28.60 -5.23
CA GLY A 118 13.43 27.41 -6.08
C GLY A 118 12.54 27.59 -7.31
N THR A 119 12.63 26.62 -8.21
CA THR A 119 11.73 26.51 -9.36
C THR A 119 10.38 25.92 -8.95
N ALA A 120 9.34 26.14 -9.76
CA ALA A 120 8.02 25.53 -9.54
C ALA A 120 8.09 23.99 -9.46
N GLU A 121 9.02 23.37 -10.21
CA GLU A 121 9.25 21.92 -10.20
C GLU A 121 9.87 21.45 -8.87
N ASP A 122 10.80 22.22 -8.30
CA ASP A 122 11.40 21.90 -7.00
C ASP A 122 10.37 22.03 -5.88
N ILE A 123 9.56 23.08 -5.90
CA ILE A 123 8.45 23.28 -4.96
C ILE A 123 7.50 22.08 -5.01
N GLU A 124 7.12 21.61 -6.21
CA GLU A 124 6.24 20.45 -6.35
C GLU A 124 6.90 19.17 -5.81
N LYS A 125 8.17 18.94 -6.14
CA LYS A 125 8.93 17.77 -5.70
C LYS A 125 9.06 17.69 -4.18
N PHE A 126 9.41 18.79 -3.52
CA PHE A 126 9.49 18.84 -2.06
C PHE A 126 8.10 18.78 -1.41
N SER A 127 7.10 19.42 -2.00
CA SER A 127 5.70 19.36 -1.55
C SER A 127 5.14 17.94 -1.56
N ARG A 128 5.54 17.07 -2.50
CA ARG A 128 5.16 15.65 -2.50
C ARG A 128 5.84 14.85 -1.39
N ARG A 129 7.04 15.24 -0.97
CA ARG A 129 7.84 14.55 0.06
C ARG A 129 7.42 14.89 1.49
N THR A 130 6.79 16.05 1.70
CA THR A 130 6.30 16.49 3.01
C THR A 130 4.94 15.88 3.38
N VAL A 131 4.24 15.25 2.44
CA VAL A 131 2.92 14.65 2.66
C VAL A 131 2.94 13.66 3.85
N ARG A 132 1.97 13.83 4.75
CA ARG A 132 1.77 12.97 5.92
C ARG A 132 0.32 12.52 5.99
N VAL A 133 0.14 11.22 6.21
CA VAL A 133 -1.15 10.66 6.59
C VAL A 133 -1.35 10.90 8.09
N THR A 134 -2.45 11.57 8.44
CA THR A 134 -2.84 11.85 9.83
C THR A 134 -3.88 10.83 10.30
N ARG A 135 -4.16 10.81 11.60
CA ARG A 135 -5.24 9.98 12.16
C ARG A 135 -6.61 10.43 11.68
N GLU A 136 -6.77 11.73 11.40
CA GLU A 136 -8.00 12.31 10.87
C GLU A 136 -8.29 11.77 9.47
N HIS A 137 -7.30 11.76 8.56
CA HIS A 137 -7.47 11.16 7.23
C HIS A 137 -7.95 9.70 7.30
N ASN A 138 -7.43 8.92 8.25
CA ASN A 138 -7.86 7.54 8.47
C ASN A 138 -9.31 7.48 8.96
N ALA A 139 -9.68 8.30 9.94
CA ALA A 139 -11.03 8.33 10.50
C ALA A 139 -12.07 8.75 9.45
N GLU A 140 -11.76 9.74 8.63
CA GLU A 140 -12.62 10.20 7.55
C GLU A 140 -12.78 9.15 6.45
N CYS A 141 -11.69 8.48 6.04
CA CYS A 141 -11.73 7.35 5.12
C CYS A 141 -12.57 6.19 5.68
N GLN A 142 -12.43 5.84 6.96
CA GLN A 142 -13.24 4.80 7.60
C GLN A 142 -14.73 5.17 7.60
N ARG A 143 -15.05 6.44 7.91
CA ARG A 143 -16.42 6.95 7.85
C ARG A 143 -16.98 6.87 6.42
N LEU A 144 -16.20 7.28 5.43
CA LEU A 144 -16.57 7.18 4.01
C LEU A 144 -16.86 5.72 3.61
N LEU A 145 -15.95 4.80 3.90
CA LEU A 145 -16.12 3.38 3.57
C LEU A 145 -17.38 2.79 4.23
N LYS A 146 -17.65 3.16 5.49
CA LYS A 146 -18.88 2.77 6.19
C LYS A 146 -20.14 3.28 5.49
N LEU A 147 -20.13 4.53 5.02
CA LEU A 147 -21.25 5.11 4.26
C LEU A 147 -21.43 4.46 2.88
N MET A 148 -20.34 4.04 2.25
CA MET A 148 -20.35 3.30 0.98
C MET A 148 -20.76 1.83 1.13
N GLY A 149 -20.88 1.31 2.36
CA GLY A 149 -21.15 -0.11 2.61
C GLY A 149 -19.96 -1.02 2.34
N ILE A 150 -18.74 -0.49 2.37
CA ILE A 150 -17.50 -1.21 2.08
C ILE A 150 -16.85 -1.65 3.39
N PRO A 151 -16.54 -2.94 3.57
CA PRO A 151 -15.97 -3.43 4.81
C PRO A 151 -14.54 -2.94 4.97
N TYR A 152 -14.16 -2.66 6.22
CA TYR A 152 -12.78 -2.43 6.61
C TYR A 152 -12.46 -3.07 7.95
N ILE A 153 -11.17 -3.35 8.18
CA ILE A 153 -10.63 -3.81 9.45
C ILE A 153 -9.42 -2.98 9.86
N ILE A 154 -9.09 -3.02 11.14
CA ILE A 154 -7.88 -2.42 11.69
C ILE A 154 -6.93 -3.56 12.04
N ALA A 155 -5.74 -3.57 11.45
CA ALA A 155 -4.70 -4.53 11.77
C ALA A 155 -4.15 -4.29 13.19
N PRO A 156 -3.62 -5.32 13.87
CA PRO A 156 -2.98 -5.12 15.16
C PRO A 156 -1.70 -4.28 15.03
N THR A 157 -0.95 -4.49 13.94
CA THR A 157 0.29 -3.78 13.64
C THR A 157 0.24 -3.22 12.22
N GLU A 158 0.68 -4.01 11.23
CA GLU A 158 0.86 -3.57 9.84
C GLU A 158 -0.26 -4.10 8.94
N ALA A 159 -0.79 -3.23 8.09
CA ALA A 159 -1.84 -3.56 7.14
C ALA A 159 -1.35 -4.58 6.10
N GLU A 160 -0.13 -4.43 5.58
CA GLU A 160 0.45 -5.38 4.61
C GLU A 160 0.51 -6.81 5.16
N ALA A 161 0.90 -6.97 6.43
CA ALA A 161 0.96 -8.26 7.09
C ALA A 161 -0.44 -8.87 7.27
N GLN A 162 -1.41 -8.06 7.70
CA GLN A 162 -2.78 -8.53 7.89
C GLN A 162 -3.45 -8.88 6.55
N CYS A 163 -3.19 -8.14 5.47
CA CYS A 163 -3.63 -8.49 4.12
C CYS A 163 -3.07 -9.86 3.68
N ALA A 164 -1.78 -10.10 3.92
CA ALA A 164 -1.12 -11.37 3.59
C ALA A 164 -1.73 -12.56 4.37
N VAL A 165 -2.02 -12.37 5.67
CA VAL A 165 -2.65 -13.39 6.52
C VAL A 165 -4.06 -13.72 6.04
N LEU A 166 -4.86 -12.72 5.65
CA LEU A 166 -6.20 -12.95 5.11
C LEU A 166 -6.18 -13.74 3.79
N ALA A 167 -5.19 -13.47 2.93
CA ALA A 167 -5.01 -14.20 1.68
C ALA A 167 -4.57 -15.65 1.94
N GLN A 168 -3.62 -15.89 2.85
CA GLN A 168 -3.21 -17.23 3.27
C GLN A 168 -4.35 -18.05 3.86
N ALA A 169 -5.23 -17.40 4.64
CA ALA A 169 -6.40 -18.03 5.25
C ALA A 169 -7.54 -18.28 4.25
N GLY A 170 -7.37 -17.95 2.96
CA GLY A 170 -8.39 -18.11 1.92
C GLY A 170 -9.63 -17.22 2.12
N LYS A 171 -9.54 -16.17 2.94
CA LYS A 171 -10.65 -15.23 3.19
C LYS A 171 -10.78 -14.22 2.04
N VAL A 172 -9.66 -13.89 1.42
CA VAL A 172 -9.55 -13.08 0.20
C VAL A 172 -8.69 -13.82 -0.82
N TYR A 173 -8.86 -13.48 -2.09
CA TYR A 173 -8.06 -14.02 -3.20
C TYR A 173 -6.60 -13.55 -3.14
N ALA A 174 -6.40 -12.25 -2.89
CA ALA A 174 -5.09 -11.62 -2.90
C ALA A 174 -5.01 -10.43 -1.94
N ALA A 175 -3.78 -10.07 -1.61
CA ALA A 175 -3.44 -8.79 -1.00
C ALA A 175 -3.15 -7.76 -2.10
N ALA A 176 -3.63 -6.53 -1.97
CA ALA A 176 -3.35 -5.43 -2.87
C ALA A 176 -2.57 -4.33 -2.13
N SER A 177 -1.31 -4.13 -2.54
CA SER A 177 -0.45 -3.07 -2.05
C SER A 177 0.65 -2.80 -3.07
N GLU A 178 1.14 -1.55 -3.10
CA GLU A 178 2.36 -1.21 -3.84
C GLU A 178 3.63 -1.57 -3.07
N ASP A 179 3.50 -1.93 -1.79
CA ASP A 179 4.63 -2.37 -0.99
C ASP A 179 4.92 -3.86 -1.21
N MET A 180 6.10 -4.11 -1.77
CA MET A 180 6.61 -5.47 -2.01
C MET A 180 6.93 -6.22 -0.72
N ASP A 181 7.00 -5.53 0.43
CA ASP A 181 7.16 -6.15 1.74
C ASP A 181 5.99 -7.09 2.08
N THR A 182 4.83 -6.90 1.44
CA THR A 182 3.68 -7.80 1.54
C THR A 182 4.03 -9.26 1.20
N LEU A 183 4.95 -9.49 0.26
CA LEU A 183 5.42 -10.85 -0.08
C LEU A 183 6.25 -11.47 1.06
N CYS A 184 6.95 -10.66 1.87
CA CYS A 184 7.70 -11.15 3.05
C CYS A 184 6.80 -11.80 4.09
N PHE A 185 5.53 -11.41 4.11
CA PHE A 185 4.54 -12.02 4.99
C PHE A 185 3.89 -13.27 4.39
N ASN A 186 4.44 -13.83 3.31
CA ASN A 186 3.92 -14.99 2.58
C ASN A 186 2.55 -14.77 1.95
N ALA A 187 2.27 -13.56 1.43
CA ALA A 187 1.08 -13.34 0.61
C ALA A 187 1.13 -14.25 -0.65
N PRO A 188 0.16 -15.16 -0.86
CA PRO A 188 0.20 -16.08 -2.01
C PRO A 188 0.13 -15.35 -3.35
N ILE A 189 -0.66 -14.27 -3.39
CA ILE A 189 -0.85 -13.41 -4.56
C ILE A 189 -0.82 -11.95 -4.07
N LEU A 190 0.09 -11.16 -4.66
CA LEU A 190 0.15 -9.71 -4.49
C LEU A 190 -0.36 -9.03 -5.77
N LEU A 191 -1.39 -8.21 -5.63
CA LEU A 191 -1.90 -7.35 -6.70
C LEU A 191 -1.29 -5.95 -6.59
N ARG A 192 -0.64 -5.51 -7.66
CA ARG A 192 -0.14 -4.14 -7.81
C ARG A 192 -0.92 -3.40 -8.88
N HIS A 193 -0.89 -2.08 -8.79
CA HIS A 193 -1.58 -1.11 -9.65
C HIS A 193 -3.11 -1.17 -9.55
N LEU A 194 -3.66 -1.90 -8.58
CA LEU A 194 -5.11 -1.98 -8.38
C LEU A 194 -5.71 -0.62 -7.99
N THR A 195 -5.01 0.14 -7.15
CA THR A 195 -5.46 1.45 -6.63
C THR A 195 -5.04 2.63 -7.51
N PHE A 196 -4.43 2.36 -8.67
CA PHE A 196 -3.98 3.40 -9.60
C PHE A 196 -5.14 4.05 -10.36
N SER A 197 -4.84 5.22 -10.93
CA SER A 197 -5.78 5.91 -11.81
C SER A 197 -6.02 5.17 -13.08
N GLU A 198 -7.28 5.09 -13.50
CA GLU A 198 -7.65 4.61 -14.82
C GLU A 198 -6.93 5.42 -15.92
N GLN A 199 -6.70 6.71 -15.69
CA GLN A 199 -5.95 7.58 -16.59
C GLN A 199 -4.50 7.12 -16.83
N ARG A 200 -3.88 6.38 -15.89
CA ARG A 200 -2.52 5.87 -16.06
C ARG A 200 -2.46 4.70 -17.05
N LYS A 201 -3.59 4.03 -17.31
CA LYS A 201 -3.70 2.86 -18.20
C LYS A 201 -2.66 1.77 -17.93
N GLU A 202 -2.18 1.68 -16.69
CA GLU A 202 -1.24 0.64 -16.29
C GLU A 202 -1.98 -0.68 -16.06
N PRO A 203 -1.44 -1.81 -16.56
CA PRO A 203 -2.03 -3.12 -16.32
C PRO A 203 -1.92 -3.49 -14.84
N ILE A 204 -2.88 -4.28 -14.35
CA ILE A 204 -2.78 -4.89 -13.03
C ILE A 204 -1.71 -5.95 -13.09
N GLN A 205 -0.79 -5.92 -12.13
CA GLN A 205 0.25 -6.93 -12.00
C GLN A 205 -0.13 -7.88 -10.86
N GLU A 206 -0.25 -9.17 -11.16
CA GLU A 206 -0.38 -10.25 -10.19
C GLU A 206 1.00 -10.90 -10.00
N ILE A 207 1.49 -10.92 -8.75
CA ILE A 207 2.73 -11.59 -8.40
C ILE A 207 2.39 -12.83 -7.57
N HIS A 208 2.68 -14.01 -8.11
CA HIS A 208 2.41 -15.31 -7.49
C HIS A 208 3.63 -15.81 -6.71
N LEU A 209 3.48 -15.94 -5.40
CA LEU A 209 4.58 -16.39 -4.54
C LEU A 209 4.97 -17.85 -4.83
N GLU A 210 4.03 -18.73 -5.17
CA GLU A 210 4.32 -20.14 -5.42
C GLU A 210 5.08 -20.40 -6.73
N GLU A 211 4.96 -19.49 -7.70
CA GLU A 211 5.55 -19.61 -9.02
C GLU A 211 6.91 -18.92 -9.15
N GLY A 212 7.41 -18.24 -8.11
CA GLY A 212 8.70 -17.53 -8.23
C GLY A 212 9.95 -18.41 -8.02
N PRO A 213 11.13 -17.83 -7.70
CA PRO A 213 12.41 -18.48 -7.98
C PRO A 213 12.52 -19.88 -7.34
N ARG A 214 12.86 -20.89 -8.17
CA ARG A 214 13.14 -22.26 -7.72
C ARG A 214 14.66 -22.45 -7.70
N GLY A 215 15.23 -22.85 -6.56
CA GLY A 215 16.68 -23.02 -6.38
C GLY A 215 17.20 -22.55 -5.00
N PRO A 216 18.51 -22.25 -4.83
CA PRO A 216 19.04 -21.72 -3.56
C PRO A 216 18.41 -20.38 -3.13
N LEU A 217 17.69 -19.72 -4.06
CA LEU A 217 16.88 -18.51 -3.89
C LEU A 217 15.38 -18.82 -3.66
N THR A 218 15.02 -20.01 -3.15
CA THR A 218 13.60 -20.35 -2.92
C THR A 218 12.92 -19.36 -1.96
N TRP A 219 11.66 -19.01 -2.29
CA TRP A 219 10.78 -18.25 -1.38
C TRP A 219 10.55 -18.92 -0.02
N ARG A 220 10.78 -20.23 0.10
CA ARG A 220 10.65 -20.97 1.38
C ARG A 220 11.98 -21.13 2.11
N GLY A 221 13.11 -20.80 1.49
CA GLY A 221 14.43 -20.80 2.10
C GLY A 221 14.69 -19.47 2.79
N SER A 222 14.84 -19.50 4.12
CA SER A 222 15.10 -18.33 4.98
C SER A 222 16.30 -17.47 4.52
N SER A 223 17.18 -18.02 3.67
CA SER A 223 18.45 -17.42 3.26
C SER A 223 18.31 -16.18 2.37
N LEU A 224 17.35 -16.14 1.45
CA LEU A 224 17.15 -14.95 0.60
C LEU A 224 16.45 -13.82 1.35
N TRP A 225 15.48 -14.17 2.21
CA TRP A 225 14.74 -13.22 3.02
C TRP A 225 15.59 -12.52 4.07
N ILE A 226 16.54 -13.22 4.70
CA ILE A 226 17.47 -12.64 5.68
C ILE A 226 18.44 -11.65 5.02
N PHE A 227 18.86 -11.89 3.78
CA PHE A 227 19.78 -11.00 3.06
C PHE A 227 19.09 -9.76 2.47
N VAL A 228 17.80 -9.88 2.13
CA VAL A 228 17.06 -8.84 1.41
C VAL A 228 16.12 -8.03 2.34
N SER A 229 15.66 -8.58 3.47
CA SER A 229 14.71 -7.94 4.37
C SER A 229 15.27 -7.77 5.79
N CYS A 230 15.94 -6.64 6.02
CA CYS A 230 16.27 -6.18 7.38
C CYS A 230 15.04 -5.63 8.15
N SER A 231 13.82 -5.75 7.60
CA SER A 231 12.59 -5.23 8.22
C SER A 231 11.54 -6.30 8.60
N ALA A 232 11.47 -7.45 7.92
CA ALA A 232 10.32 -8.36 8.05
C ALA A 232 10.49 -9.55 9.02
N ALA A 233 11.69 -9.78 9.58
CA ALA A 233 12.00 -11.04 10.28
C ALA A 233 11.19 -11.31 11.58
N ILE A 234 10.44 -10.35 12.12
CA ILE A 234 9.96 -10.44 13.52
C ILE A 234 8.43 -10.39 13.69
N THR A 235 7.66 -9.91 12.70
CA THR A 235 6.21 -9.69 12.89
C THR A 235 5.37 -10.99 12.89
N LEU A 236 5.89 -12.11 12.35
CA LEU A 236 5.15 -13.38 12.29
C LEU A 236 4.92 -14.06 13.66
N THR A 237 5.60 -13.64 14.73
CA THR A 237 5.46 -14.24 16.07
C THR A 237 4.34 -13.63 16.93
N GLN A 238 3.68 -12.56 16.46
CA GLN A 238 2.69 -11.81 17.26
C GLN A 238 1.24 -11.92 16.79
N PHE A 239 0.98 -12.65 15.70
CA PHE A 239 -0.39 -12.82 15.19
C PHE A 239 -1.06 -14.07 15.79
N PRO A 240 -2.23 -13.94 16.45
CA PRO A 240 -3.02 -15.11 16.84
C PRO A 240 -3.51 -15.84 15.59
N ARG A 241 -3.34 -17.16 15.55
CA ARG A 241 -3.78 -18.04 14.44
C ARG A 241 -5.30 -18.08 14.23
N SER A 242 -6.07 -17.47 15.12
CA SER A 242 -7.53 -17.40 15.05
C SER A 242 -7.97 -16.00 14.60
N ALA A 243 -8.32 -15.86 13.32
CA ALA A 243 -9.04 -14.69 12.83
C ALA A 243 -10.48 -14.70 13.38
N PRO A 244 -11.03 -13.56 13.84
CA PRO A 244 -12.44 -13.48 14.18
C PRO A 244 -13.29 -13.75 12.93
N ALA A 245 -14.42 -14.44 13.12
CA ALA A 245 -15.41 -14.64 12.07
C ALA A 245 -15.91 -13.27 11.59
N LEU A 246 -15.70 -12.97 10.31
CA LEU A 246 -16.38 -11.85 9.65
C LEU A 246 -17.88 -12.20 9.55
N PRO A 247 -18.79 -11.27 9.86
CA PRO A 247 -20.22 -11.45 9.68
C PRO A 247 -20.62 -11.62 8.21
#